data_AF-A0A8H5Y264-F1
#
_entry.id   AF-A0A8H5Y264-F1
#
_cell.length_a   1.000
_cell.length_b   1.000
_cell.length_c   1.000
_cell.angle_alpha   90.00
_cell.angle_beta   90.00
_cell.angle_gamma   90.00
#
_symmetry.space_group_name_H-M   'P 1'
#
loop_
_entity.id
_entity.type
_entity.pdbx_description
1 polymer ?
#
loop_
_entity_poly.entity_id
_entity_poly.type
_entity_poly.pdbx_seq_one_letter_code
_entity_poly.pdbx_strand_id
1 'polypeptide(L)'
;MTNREIEYLVRHKVNQEDSTVKFLVQWADDTPRSWEPEEYVQKIDHETLYSYWEERGGRDQVTRLEEYHVYKVNSKGWKKGDWAYNCQWVGCPPKQNTWEPEAKILAYAPAAVADWEAREEARKAKVAARKAVKEAVNQQDADEDTAVANPQGIS
;
A
#
# COMPACT_ATOMS: atom_id res chain seq x y z
N MET A 1 0.64 -11.89 14.74
CA MET A 1 -0.35 -12.46 13.80
C MET A 1 0.46 -13.16 12.71
N THR A 2 0.27 -14.46 12.54
CA THR A 2 0.87 -15.21 11.44
C THR A 2 0.24 -14.76 10.14
N ASN A 3 1.04 -14.34 9.16
CA ASN A 3 0.55 -14.15 7.79
C ASN A 3 0.16 -15.54 7.28
N ARG A 4 -1.13 -15.74 7.03
CA ARG A 4 -1.62 -16.99 6.43
C ARG A 4 -1.43 -16.94 4.93
N GLU A 5 -1.11 -18.09 4.35
CA GLU A 5 -0.93 -18.26 2.91
C GLU A 5 -2.20 -18.84 2.30
N ILE A 6 -2.64 -18.26 1.18
CA ILE A 6 -3.79 -18.73 0.41
C ILE A 6 -3.30 -19.80 -0.57
N GLU A 7 -3.96 -20.95 -0.60
CA GLU A 7 -3.73 -21.94 -1.65
C GLU A 7 -4.48 -21.55 -2.94
N TYR A 8 -5.78 -21.24 -2.82
CA TYR A 8 -6.60 -20.68 -3.90
C TYR A 8 -7.94 -20.12 -3.38
N LEU A 9 -8.60 -19.31 -4.22
CA LEU A 9 -9.94 -18.79 -3.97
C LEU A 9 -11.01 -19.69 -4.59
N VAL A 10 -11.88 -20.26 -3.77
CA VAL A 10 -12.90 -21.23 -4.21
C VAL A 10 -14.05 -20.53 -4.94
N ARG A 11 -14.61 -19.49 -4.34
CA ARG A 11 -15.75 -18.71 -4.88
C ARG A 11 -15.90 -17.38 -4.14
N HIS A 12 -16.72 -16.49 -4.69
CA HIS A 12 -17.04 -15.21 -4.08
C HIS A 12 -18.53 -15.09 -3.73
N LYS A 13 -18.85 -14.10 -2.89
CA LYS A 13 -20.20 -13.61 -2.60
C LYS A 13 -20.18 -12.09 -2.70
N VAL A 14 -21.12 -11.52 -3.43
CA VAL A 14 -21.30 -10.07 -3.54
C VAL A 14 -22.42 -9.65 -2.59
N ASN A 15 -22.15 -8.62 -1.79
CA ASN A 15 -23.17 -7.89 -1.08
C ASN A 15 -23.41 -6.57 -1.82
N GLN A 16 -24.58 -6.45 -2.45
CA GLN A 16 -24.98 -5.29 -3.24
C GLN A 16 -25.37 -4.09 -2.36
N GLU A 17 -25.82 -4.32 -1.13
CA GLU A 17 -26.23 -3.24 -0.21
C GLU A 17 -25.01 -2.49 0.31
N ASP A 18 -23.97 -3.23 0.71
CA ASP A 18 -22.73 -2.63 1.25
C ASP A 18 -21.66 -2.40 0.18
N SER A 19 -21.91 -2.80 -1.08
CA SER A 19 -20.91 -2.83 -2.15
C SER A 19 -19.62 -3.55 -1.76
N THR A 20 -19.75 -4.71 -1.11
CA THR A 20 -18.61 -5.52 -0.65
C THR A 20 -18.58 -6.91 -1.25
N VAL A 21 -17.40 -7.53 -1.26
CA VAL A 21 -17.21 -8.92 -1.69
C VAL A 21 -16.52 -9.73 -0.59
N LYS A 22 -16.92 -10.98 -0.42
CA LYS A 22 -16.22 -11.99 0.39
C LYS A 22 -15.81 -13.18 -0.46
N PHE A 23 -14.72 -13.82 -0.09
CA PHE A 23 -14.18 -15.00 -0.73
C PHE A 23 -14.20 -16.19 0.20
N LEU A 24 -14.58 -17.35 -0.32
CA LEU A 24 -14.31 -18.61 0.35
C LEU A 24 -12.87 -19.00 0.02
N VAL A 25 -11.99 -18.92 1.02
CA VAL A 25 -10.55 -19.14 0.88
C VAL A 25 -10.22 -20.60 1.22
N GLN A 26 -9.42 -21.25 0.37
CA GLN A 26 -8.67 -22.44 0.74
C GLN A 26 -7.29 -22.00 1.20
N TRP A 27 -6.91 -22.40 2.41
CA TRP A 27 -5.61 -22.09 3.02
C TRP A 27 -4.58 -23.15 2.65
N ALA A 28 -3.31 -22.76 2.61
CA ALA A 28 -2.20 -23.68 2.32
C ALA A 28 -1.84 -24.60 3.49
N ASP A 29 -2.30 -24.29 4.70
CA ASP A 29 -2.19 -25.13 5.88
C ASP A 29 -3.49 -25.93 6.13
N ASP A 30 -3.54 -26.68 7.23
CA ASP A 30 -4.72 -27.45 7.63
C ASP A 30 -5.90 -26.59 8.13
N THR A 31 -5.84 -25.26 7.97
CA THR A 31 -6.95 -24.38 8.37
C THR A 31 -8.19 -24.68 7.51
N PRO A 32 -9.36 -24.89 8.13
CA PRO A 32 -10.60 -25.05 7.38
C PRO A 32 -10.91 -23.83 6.53
N ARG A 33 -11.56 -24.05 5.38
CA ARG A 33 -12.02 -22.97 4.51
C ARG A 33 -12.87 -21.96 5.28
N SER A 34 -12.62 -20.69 5.04
CA SER A 34 -13.35 -19.60 5.69
C SER A 34 -13.72 -18.50 4.69
N TRP A 35 -14.73 -17.70 5.06
CA TRP A 35 -15.15 -16.54 4.28
C TRP A 35 -14.38 -15.31 4.71
N GLU A 36 -13.50 -14.82 3.85
CA GLU A 36 -12.67 -13.65 4.12
C GLU A 36 -13.13 -12.43 3.29
N PRO A 37 -13.05 -11.21 3.85
CA PRO A 37 -13.30 -9.98 3.09
C PRO A 37 -12.32 -9.81 1.92
N GLU A 38 -12.79 -9.24 0.80
CA GLU A 38 -11.94 -8.91 -0.36
C GLU A 38 -10.72 -8.07 0.02
N GLU A 39 -10.89 -7.08 0.89
CA GLU A 39 -9.79 -6.26 1.42
C GLU A 39 -8.73 -7.10 2.15
N TYR A 40 -9.17 -8.08 2.96
CA TYR A 40 -8.27 -8.96 3.69
C TYR A 40 -7.46 -9.84 2.73
N VAL A 41 -8.13 -10.42 1.72
CA VAL A 41 -7.48 -11.20 0.67
C VAL A 41 -6.46 -10.34 -0.07
N GLN A 42 -6.82 -9.13 -0.49
CA GLN A 42 -5.91 -8.18 -1.16
C GLN A 42 -4.68 -7.85 -0.31
N LYS A 43 -4.85 -7.78 1.02
CA LYS A 43 -3.77 -7.48 1.94
C LYS A 43 -2.75 -8.61 2.04
N ILE A 44 -3.19 -9.85 2.08
CA ILE A 44 -2.30 -11.00 2.28
C ILE A 44 -1.77 -11.57 0.97
N ASP A 45 -2.58 -11.55 -0.09
CA ASP A 45 -2.23 -12.09 -1.40
C ASP A 45 -3.05 -11.41 -2.51
N HIS A 46 -2.55 -10.25 -2.94
CA HIS A 46 -3.18 -9.49 -4.01
C HIS A 46 -3.02 -10.16 -5.39
N GLU A 47 -1.97 -10.96 -5.61
CA GLU A 47 -1.72 -11.61 -6.89
C GLU A 47 -2.79 -12.67 -7.17
N THR A 48 -3.09 -13.51 -6.17
CA THR A 48 -4.18 -14.49 -6.25
C THR A 48 -5.53 -13.81 -6.43
N LEU A 49 -5.79 -12.70 -5.74
CA LEU A 49 -7.03 -11.94 -5.89
C LEU A 49 -7.22 -11.39 -7.31
N TYR A 50 -6.21 -10.72 -7.85
CA TYR A 50 -6.32 -10.11 -9.17
C TYR A 50 -6.42 -11.18 -10.26
N SER A 51 -5.68 -12.28 -10.14
CA SER A 51 -5.77 -13.41 -11.07
C SER A 51 -7.18 -14.01 -11.08
N TYR A 52 -7.77 -14.23 -9.90
CA TYR A 52 -9.14 -14.72 -9.77
C TYR A 52 -10.15 -13.85 -10.53
N TRP A 53 -10.00 -12.52 -10.45
CA TRP A 53 -10.88 -11.60 -11.16
C TRP A 53 -10.59 -11.57 -12.66
N GLU A 54 -9.32 -11.49 -13.07
CA GLU A 54 -8.92 -11.45 -14.48
C GLU A 54 -9.43 -12.68 -15.25
N GLU A 55 -9.33 -13.88 -14.66
CA GLU A 55 -9.88 -15.12 -15.23
C GLU A 55 -11.38 -15.09 -15.49
N ARG A 56 -12.12 -14.19 -14.82
CA ARG A 56 -13.58 -14.06 -14.91
C ARG A 56 -14.02 -12.82 -15.70
N GLY A 57 -13.10 -12.17 -16.40
CA GLY A 57 -13.36 -10.96 -17.18
C GLY A 57 -13.21 -9.65 -16.39
N GLY A 58 -12.63 -9.71 -15.20
CA GLY A 58 -12.42 -8.56 -14.32
C GLY A 58 -13.48 -8.42 -13.23
N ARG A 59 -13.12 -7.73 -12.15
CA ARG A 59 -13.97 -7.54 -10.96
C ARG A 59 -15.32 -6.95 -11.33
N ASP A 60 -15.33 -5.83 -12.05
CA ASP A 60 -16.54 -5.04 -12.33
C ASP A 60 -17.58 -5.83 -13.12
N GLN A 61 -17.13 -6.62 -14.10
CA GLN A 61 -17.99 -7.46 -14.91
C GLN A 61 -18.69 -8.54 -14.07
N VAL A 62 -17.99 -9.08 -13.07
CA VAL A 62 -18.48 -10.17 -12.22
C VAL A 62 -19.34 -9.65 -11.08
N THR A 63 -18.94 -8.56 -10.43
CA THR A 63 -19.61 -8.05 -9.23
C THR A 63 -20.77 -7.12 -9.55
N ARG A 64 -20.69 -6.40 -10.69
CA ARG A 64 -21.64 -5.35 -11.10
C ARG A 64 -21.82 -4.24 -10.06
N LEU A 65 -20.82 -4.06 -9.19
CA LEU A 65 -20.82 -2.98 -8.20
C LEU A 65 -20.47 -1.66 -8.88
N GLU A 66 -21.19 -0.60 -8.54
CA GLU A 66 -20.92 0.76 -9.01
C GLU A 66 -20.16 1.59 -7.97
N GLU A 67 -20.16 1.15 -6.71
CA GLU A 67 -19.47 1.80 -5.61
C GLU A 67 -18.25 0.97 -5.16
N TYR A 68 -17.20 1.67 -4.75
CA TYR A 68 -15.92 1.09 -4.37
C TYR A 68 -15.44 1.66 -3.05
N HIS A 69 -14.86 0.78 -2.24
CA HIS A 69 -14.21 1.15 -0.99
C HIS A 69 -12.73 1.45 -1.23
N VAL A 70 -12.23 2.50 -0.58
CA VAL A 70 -10.80 2.83 -0.63
C VAL A 70 -10.03 1.76 0.13
N TYR A 71 -9.12 1.07 -0.54
CA TYR A 71 -8.18 0.14 0.09
C TYR A 71 -7.04 0.90 0.77
N LYS A 72 -6.42 1.83 0.04
CA LYS A 72 -5.38 2.71 0.59
C LYS A 72 -5.19 3.98 -0.22
N VAL A 73 -4.72 5.02 0.44
CA VAL A 73 -4.17 6.22 -0.21
C VAL A 73 -2.68 6.04 -0.48
N ASN A 74 -2.25 6.31 -1.72
CA ASN A 74 -0.86 6.17 -2.16
C ASN A 74 -0.10 7.50 -2.16
N SER A 75 -0.77 8.61 -2.51
CA SER A 75 -0.15 9.93 -2.57
C SER A 75 -1.19 11.05 -2.48
N LYS A 76 -0.75 12.25 -2.08
CA LYS A 76 -1.51 13.51 -2.19
C LYS A 76 -0.85 14.41 -3.23
N GLY A 77 -1.63 15.17 -3.99
CA GLY A 77 -1.11 16.09 -4.99
C GLY A 77 -2.15 17.04 -5.55
N TRP A 78 -1.69 18.06 -6.27
CA TRP A 78 -2.56 19.01 -6.96
C TRP A 78 -3.04 18.43 -8.29
N LYS A 79 -4.36 18.35 -8.50
CA LYS A 79 -5.00 17.81 -9.71
C LYS A 79 -6.22 18.64 -10.08
N LYS A 80 -6.32 19.00 -11.36
CA LYS A 80 -7.48 19.73 -11.93
C LYS A 80 -7.88 20.99 -11.12
N GLY A 81 -6.93 21.68 -10.51
CA GLY A 81 -7.17 22.92 -9.77
C GLY A 81 -7.52 22.75 -8.28
N ASP A 82 -7.39 21.54 -7.72
CA ASP A 82 -7.60 21.30 -6.29
C ASP A 82 -6.66 20.19 -5.74
N TRP A 83 -6.62 20.03 -4.42
CA TRP A 83 -5.95 18.92 -3.77
C TRP A 83 -6.72 17.62 -3.96
N ALA A 84 -5.99 16.55 -4.27
CA ALA A 84 -6.53 15.23 -4.50
C ALA A 84 -5.63 14.13 -3.91
N TYR A 85 -6.24 13.00 -3.59
CA TYR A 85 -5.57 11.78 -3.19
C TYR A 85 -5.58 10.75 -4.32
N ASN A 86 -4.46 10.06 -4.54
CA ASN A 86 -4.42 8.88 -5.40
C ASN A 86 -4.84 7.66 -4.60
N CYS A 87 -6.04 7.15 -4.88
CA CYS A 87 -6.67 6.06 -4.15
C CYS A 87 -6.49 4.75 -4.91
N GLN A 88 -6.12 3.70 -4.19
CA GLN A 88 -6.31 2.33 -4.62
C GLN A 88 -7.62 1.80 -4.05
N TRP A 89 -8.35 1.03 -4.86
CA TRP A 89 -9.66 0.49 -4.55
C TRP A 89 -9.59 -0.97 -4.11
N VAL A 90 -10.49 -1.37 -3.23
CA VAL A 90 -10.62 -2.77 -2.79
C VAL A 90 -10.94 -3.65 -4.01
N GLY A 91 -10.16 -4.72 -4.19
CA GLY A 91 -10.29 -5.64 -5.32
C GLY A 91 -9.64 -5.18 -6.63
N CYS A 92 -9.08 -3.96 -6.67
CA CYS A 92 -8.52 -3.40 -7.89
C CYS A 92 -6.98 -3.30 -7.83
N PRO A 93 -6.29 -3.67 -8.93
CA PRO A 93 -4.84 -3.52 -9.03
C PRO A 93 -4.41 -2.05 -9.09
N PRO A 94 -3.17 -1.71 -8.71
CA PRO A 94 -2.68 -0.33 -8.69
C PRO A 94 -2.81 0.43 -10.03
N LYS A 95 -2.81 -0.31 -11.15
CA LYS A 95 -3.03 0.24 -12.50
C LYS A 95 -4.40 0.94 -12.66
N GLN A 96 -5.36 0.67 -11.79
CA GLN A 96 -6.70 1.25 -11.78
C GLN A 96 -6.88 2.33 -10.70
N ASN A 97 -5.79 2.77 -10.05
CA ASN A 97 -5.88 3.86 -9.09
C ASN A 97 -6.41 5.14 -9.76
N THR A 98 -7.24 5.88 -9.04
CA THR A 98 -7.78 7.16 -9.51
C THR A 98 -7.39 8.30 -8.55
N TRP A 99 -7.43 9.52 -9.06
CA TRP A 99 -7.26 10.73 -8.26
C TRP A 99 -8.61 11.26 -7.84
N GLU A 100 -8.89 11.21 -6.54
CA GLU A 100 -10.16 11.62 -5.95
C GLU A 100 -9.99 12.94 -5.18
N PRO A 101 -10.97 13.86 -5.23
CA PRO A 101 -10.91 15.13 -4.51
C PRO A 101 -10.66 14.92 -3.00
N GLU A 102 -9.83 15.78 -2.40
CA GLU A 102 -9.48 15.70 -0.98
C GLU A 102 -10.73 15.69 -0.09
N ALA A 103 -11.68 16.60 -0.32
CA ALA A 103 -12.91 16.68 0.47
C ALA A 103 -13.74 15.38 0.42
N LYS A 104 -13.78 14.70 -0.73
CA LYS A 104 -14.50 13.42 -0.88
C LYS A 104 -13.84 12.34 -0.04
N ILE A 105 -12.52 12.19 -0.12
CA ILE A 105 -11.81 11.12 0.59
C ILE A 105 -11.78 11.37 2.10
N LEU A 106 -11.66 12.62 2.55
CA LEU A 106 -11.78 12.95 3.97
C LEU A 106 -13.17 12.63 4.53
N ALA A 107 -14.23 12.78 3.75
CA ALA A 107 -15.59 12.45 4.17
C ALA A 107 -15.84 10.94 4.26
N TYR A 108 -15.37 10.15 3.28
CA TYR A 108 -15.73 8.74 3.15
C TYR A 108 -14.66 7.75 3.63
N ALA A 109 -13.39 8.13 3.65
CA ALA A 109 -12.29 7.24 4.01
C ALA A 109 -11.22 7.94 4.88
N PRO A 110 -11.60 8.61 5.99
CA PRO A 110 -10.64 9.34 6.84
C PRO A 110 -9.55 8.42 7.42
N ALA A 111 -9.88 7.15 7.70
CA ALA A 111 -8.90 6.17 8.18
C ALA A 111 -7.77 5.91 7.16
N ALA A 112 -8.11 5.79 5.87
CA ALA A 112 -7.12 5.58 4.82
C ALA A 112 -6.19 6.79 4.63
N VAL A 113 -6.69 8.01 4.90
CA VAL A 113 -5.89 9.24 4.91
C VAL A 113 -4.94 9.23 6.11
N ALA A 114 -5.44 8.97 7.33
CA ALA A 114 -4.62 8.90 8.53
C ALA A 114 -3.48 7.86 8.40
N ASP A 115 -3.78 6.68 7.86
CA ASP A 115 -2.78 5.65 7.57
C ASP A 115 -1.72 6.11 6.55
N TRP A 116 -2.12 6.91 5.57
CA TRP A 116 -1.18 7.49 4.59
C TRP A 116 -0.31 8.58 5.21
N GLU A 117 -0.87 9.48 6.00
CA GLU A 117 -0.13 10.53 6.69
C GLU A 117 0.92 9.92 7.64
N ALA A 118 0.55 8.91 8.43
CA ALA A 118 1.48 8.20 9.31
C ALA A 118 2.63 7.55 8.51
N ARG A 119 2.33 6.91 7.37
CA ARG A 119 3.35 6.33 6.48
C ARG A 119 4.25 7.40 5.86
N GLU A 120 3.71 8.54 5.47
CA GLU A 120 4.48 9.64 4.89
C GLU A 120 5.40 10.30 5.91
N GLU A 121 4.94 10.52 7.14
CA GLU A 121 5.81 11.03 8.22
C GLU A 121 6.93 10.04 8.54
N ALA A 122 6.63 8.75 8.65
CA ALA A 122 7.65 7.72 8.82
C ALA A 122 8.63 7.67 7.64
N ARG A 123 8.17 7.86 6.40
CA ARG A 123 9.02 7.93 5.21
C ARG A 123 9.94 9.15 5.25
N LYS A 124 9.42 10.34 5.57
CA LYS A 124 10.21 11.57 5.71
C LYS A 124 11.29 11.42 6.78
N ALA A 125 10.95 10.87 7.94
CA ALA A 125 11.90 10.59 9.02
C ALA A 125 13.02 9.64 8.56
N LYS A 126 12.68 8.54 7.87
CA LYS A 126 13.68 7.60 7.31
C LYS A 126 14.59 8.27 6.27
N VAL A 127 14.05 9.15 5.43
CA VAL A 127 14.83 9.89 4.44
C VAL A 127 15.80 10.87 5.11
N ALA A 128 15.33 11.61 6.12
CA ALA A 128 16.18 12.53 6.90
C ALA A 128 17.31 11.78 7.62
N ALA A 129 17.00 10.65 8.25
CA ALA A 129 18.01 9.81 8.93
C ALA A 129 19.08 9.29 7.95
N ARG A 130 18.66 8.79 6.77
CA ARG A 130 19.61 8.33 5.73
C ARG A 130 20.51 9.47 5.23
N LYS A 131 19.95 10.67 5.08
CA LYS A 131 20.72 11.86 4.67
C LYS A 131 21.78 12.22 5.73
N ALA A 132 21.39 12.28 7.00
CA ALA A 132 22.32 12.58 8.10
C ALA A 132 23.44 11.54 8.22
N VAL A 133 23.14 10.25 8.05
CA VAL A 133 24.17 9.19 8.04
C VAL A 133 25.14 9.39 6.87
N LYS A 134 24.64 9.70 5.67
CA LYS A 134 25.51 9.94 4.50
C LYS A 134 26.41 11.16 4.69
N GLU A 135 25.89 12.24 5.27
CA GLU A 135 26.67 13.45 5.56
C GLU A 135 27.76 13.19 6.62
N ALA A 136 27.45 12.41 7.66
CA ALA A 136 28.43 12.02 8.67
C ALA A 136 29.57 11.14 8.11
N VAL A 137 29.26 10.17 7.24
CA VAL A 137 30.27 9.33 6.58
C VAL A 137 31.17 10.19 5.69
N ASN A 138 30.59 11.06 4.86
CA ASN A 138 31.37 11.95 4.00
C ASN A 138 32.29 12.89 4.80
N GLN A 139 31.88 13.33 6.00
CA GLN A 139 32.71 14.17 6.87
C GLN A 139 33.86 13.37 7.49
N GLN A 140 33.63 12.12 7.90
CA GLN A 140 34.68 11.24 8.42
C GLN A 140 35.74 10.92 7.35
N ASP A 141 35.32 10.64 6.11
CA ASP A 141 36.23 10.42 4.98
C ASP A 141 37.09 11.67 4.71
N ALA A 142 36.51 12.88 4.84
CA ALA A 142 37.24 14.13 4.67
C ALA A 142 38.22 14.44 5.81
N ASP A 143 37.85 14.09 7.05
CA ASP A 143 38.69 14.28 8.24
C ASP A 143 39.86 13.27 8.28
N GLU A 144 39.67 12.03 7.81
CA GLU A 144 40.77 11.05 7.67
C GLU A 144 41.75 11.43 6.55
N ASP A 145 41.27 11.91 5.39
CA ASP A 145 42.16 12.31 4.27
C ASP A 145 43.01 13.55 4.63
N THR A 146 42.48 14.46 5.44
CA THR A 146 43.26 15.59 5.98
C THR A 146 44.24 15.20 7.08
N ALA A 147 43.95 14.17 7.88
CA ALA A 147 44.86 13.65 8.91
C ALA A 147 46.06 12.89 8.31
N VAL A 148 45.87 12.17 7.21
CA VAL A 148 46.95 11.41 6.54
C VAL A 148 47.91 12.33 5.76
N ALA A 149 47.45 13.53 5.36
CA ALA A 149 48.26 14.50 4.63
C ALA A 149 49.31 15.26 5.48
N ASN A 150 49.35 15.09 6.81
CA ASN A 150 50.35 15.74 7.68
C ASN A 150 51.23 14.75 8.48
N PRO A 151 52.19 14.05 7.84
CA PRO A 151 53.12 13.19 8.55
C PRO A 151 54.48 13.89 8.76
N GLN A 152 54.57 15.07 9.37
CA GLN A 152 55.88 15.61 9.80
C GLN A 152 55.76 16.42 11.11
N GLY A 153 56.16 15.78 12.20
CA GLY A 153 56.31 16.39 13.52
C GLY A 153 57.06 15.49 14.50
N ILE A 154 58.17 14.88 14.06
CA ILE A 154 59.14 14.26 14.96
C ILE A 154 60.26 15.28 15.15
N SER A 155 60.43 15.78 16.37
CA SER A 155 61.68 16.36 16.86
C SER A 155 62.05 15.72 18.19
#